data_AF-A0A1R4I878-F1
#
_entry.id   AF-A0A1R4I878-F1
#
_cell.length_a   1.000
_cell.length_b   1.000
_cell.length_c   1.000
_cell.angle_alpha   90.00
_cell.angle_beta   90.00
_cell.angle_gamma   90.00
#
_symmetry.space_group_name_H-M   'P 1'
#
loop_
_entity.id
_entity.type
_entity.pdbx_description
1 polymer ?
#
loop_
_entity_poly.entity_id
_entity_poly.type
_entity_poly.pdbx_seq_one_letter_code
_entity_poly.pdbx_strand_id
1 'polypeptide(L)'
;MPTFDNPVEDATEASTALRGLAHATRTFDDPAETYPVLGELLAGVRSLRQVLDQLAAAHIGGRSRAHDDAGNQTAGATAALAAADELHQAGTLLDAVHDRVDQAMSHSGRIAWHPAPEPLDGGVRATVQAGTLTLTVWPDTPLGEHQRYAYSIHDTAAGQTVEGRDLFTGTGAPVSPERALRELAVFLSAAGEARQYAIDYPGQHTDNEGAFPDWVADAARQDPGAFAALVDHDPQTSAGGRRWISVVFLQGEDADRVLDVIDRDGTETAIKDLAGYDFGDETVQAALENGYVYDEPPSGPLDRVAVKDTYALTYNPFLGHVSLLRAHDAVPDEGLLGIDTTALARSVERTAPARAAGAGATDWFARRPGASASSGRGVAL
;
A
#
# COMPACT_ATOMS: atom_id res chain seq x y z
N MET A 1 40.28 20.77 5.66
CA MET A 1 40.19 22.06 6.37
C MET A 1 40.50 23.09 5.31
N PRO A 2 39.64 24.10 5.10
CA PRO A 2 39.80 25.05 4.02
C PRO A 2 41.18 25.70 4.09
N THR A 3 41.85 25.72 2.95
CA THR A 3 43.19 26.30 2.78
C THR A 3 43.12 27.82 2.67
N PHE A 4 41.97 28.37 2.25
CA PHE A 4 41.70 29.79 1.99
C PHE A 4 42.54 30.45 0.89
N ASP A 5 43.60 29.78 0.43
CA ASP A 5 44.53 30.26 -0.59
C ASP A 5 44.52 29.40 -1.86
N ASN A 6 43.91 28.20 -1.83
CA ASN A 6 43.81 27.30 -2.99
C ASN A 6 42.34 27.04 -3.38
N PRO A 7 41.77 27.83 -4.31
CA PRO A 7 40.35 27.76 -4.64
C PRO A 7 39.92 26.41 -5.24
N VAL A 8 40.82 25.65 -5.87
CA VAL A 8 40.50 24.34 -6.45
C VAL A 8 40.34 23.27 -5.37
N GLU A 9 41.24 23.28 -4.39
CA GLU A 9 41.19 22.37 -3.25
C GLU A 9 39.99 22.70 -2.36
N ASP A 10 39.76 23.98 -2.08
CA ASP A 10 38.63 24.44 -1.27
C ASP A 10 37.28 24.15 -1.94
N ALA A 11 37.17 24.22 -3.28
CA ALA A 11 35.97 23.82 -4.00
C ALA A 11 35.68 22.31 -3.86
N THR A 12 36.73 21.48 -3.83
CA THR A 12 36.61 20.02 -3.62
C THR A 12 36.17 19.71 -2.20
N GLU A 13 36.71 20.42 -1.21
CA GLU A 13 36.29 20.31 0.18
C GLU A 13 34.83 20.76 0.37
N ALA A 14 34.42 21.89 -0.24
CA ALA A 14 33.04 22.37 -0.20
C ALA A 14 32.04 21.34 -0.75
N SER A 15 32.34 20.73 -1.90
CA SER A 15 31.50 19.64 -2.46
C SER A 15 31.42 18.44 -1.51
N THR A 16 32.52 18.11 -0.83
CA THR A 16 32.54 17.02 0.15
C THR A 16 31.73 17.35 1.39
N ALA A 17 31.82 18.57 1.91
CA ALA A 17 31.05 19.05 3.05
C ALA A 17 29.54 19.04 2.74
N LEU A 18 29.13 19.49 1.55
CA LEU A 18 27.72 19.46 1.13
C LEU A 18 27.18 18.04 1.01
N ARG A 19 27.97 17.08 0.48
CA ARG A 19 27.59 15.66 0.46
C ARG A 19 27.47 15.07 1.87
N GLY A 20 28.39 15.43 2.76
CA GLY A 20 28.33 15.03 4.17
C GLY A 20 27.08 15.58 4.85
N LEU A 21 26.75 16.86 4.61
CA LEU A 21 25.53 17.48 5.13
C LEU A 21 24.28 16.78 4.59
N ALA A 22 24.19 16.57 3.27
CA ALA A 22 23.06 15.88 2.64
C ALA A 22 22.83 14.48 3.22
N HIS A 23 23.90 13.75 3.55
CA HIS A 23 23.81 12.45 4.22
C HIS A 23 23.31 12.60 5.67
N ALA A 24 23.87 13.54 6.44
CA ALA A 24 23.50 13.77 7.84
C ALA A 24 22.04 14.25 7.98
N THR A 25 21.51 15.01 7.04
CA THR A 25 20.13 15.53 7.08
C THR A 25 19.07 14.54 6.59
N ARG A 26 19.42 13.28 6.33
CA ARG A 26 18.41 12.24 5.99
C ARG A 26 17.50 11.93 7.17
N THR A 27 17.97 12.13 8.39
CA THR A 27 17.23 11.89 9.63
C THR A 27 17.55 12.99 10.64
N PHE A 28 16.56 13.41 11.42
CA PHE A 28 16.73 14.31 12.55
C PHE A 28 16.13 13.64 13.79
N ASP A 29 16.97 13.31 14.78
CA ASP A 29 16.49 12.74 16.05
C ASP A 29 15.78 13.79 16.91
N ASP A 30 16.29 15.03 16.88
CA ASP A 30 15.63 16.21 17.45
C ASP A 30 15.23 17.18 16.32
N PRO A 31 13.93 17.37 16.03
CA PRO A 31 13.50 18.29 14.99
C PRO A 31 13.89 19.75 15.25
N ALA A 32 14.25 20.13 16.48
CA ALA A 32 14.77 21.45 16.80
C ALA A 32 16.11 21.76 16.11
N GLU A 33 16.90 20.74 15.76
CA GLU A 33 18.18 20.89 15.05
C GLU A 33 18.02 21.38 13.60
N THR A 34 16.81 21.31 13.04
CA THR A 34 16.53 21.87 11.70
C THR A 34 16.77 23.38 11.65
N TYR A 35 16.52 24.10 12.75
CA TYR A 35 16.70 25.56 12.81
C TYR A 35 18.18 26.00 12.67
N PRO A 36 19.15 25.50 13.47
CA PRO A 36 20.55 25.87 13.28
C PRO A 36 21.10 25.41 11.92
N VAL A 37 20.66 24.27 11.37
CA VAL A 37 21.05 23.82 10.03
C VAL A 37 20.58 24.81 8.94
N LEU A 38 19.36 25.33 9.04
CA LEU A 38 18.87 26.39 8.13
C LEU A 38 19.73 27.66 8.23
N GLY A 39 20.19 28.02 9.43
CA GLY A 39 21.10 29.15 9.65
C GLY A 39 22.43 29.00 8.91
N GLU A 40 23.06 27.82 9.02
CA GLU A 40 24.31 27.51 8.31
C GLU A 40 24.10 27.46 6.78
N LEU A 41 22.96 26.94 6.33
CA LEU A 41 22.62 26.97 4.90
C LEU A 41 22.48 28.40 4.37
N LEU A 42 21.89 29.33 5.12
CA LEU A 42 21.84 30.74 4.72
C LEU A 42 23.23 31.38 4.61
N ALA A 43 24.15 31.05 5.52
CA ALA A 43 25.54 31.50 5.43
C ALA A 43 26.23 30.88 4.20
N GLY A 44 26.01 29.58 3.95
CA GLY A 44 26.52 28.85 2.79
C GLY A 44 26.04 29.42 1.46
N VAL A 45 24.75 29.72 1.32
CA VAL A 45 24.17 30.31 0.08
C VAL A 45 24.79 31.68 -0.22
N ARG A 46 24.96 32.54 0.79
CA ARG A 46 25.65 33.83 0.62
C ARG A 46 27.11 33.67 0.19
N SER A 47 27.80 32.70 0.79
CA SER A 47 29.19 32.39 0.45
C SER A 47 29.29 31.86 -0.98
N LEU A 48 28.36 31.01 -1.40
CA LEU A 48 28.30 30.49 -2.76
C LEU A 48 27.99 31.60 -3.78
N ARG A 49 27.07 32.52 -3.46
CA ARG A 49 26.80 33.73 -4.27
C ARG A 49 28.08 34.53 -4.51
N GLN A 50 28.89 34.71 -3.47
CA GLN A 50 30.17 35.40 -3.55
C GLN A 50 31.19 34.64 -4.42
N VAL A 51 31.26 33.30 -4.30
CA VAL A 51 32.12 32.47 -5.15
C VAL A 51 31.73 32.61 -6.63
N LEU A 52 30.44 32.63 -6.97
CA LEU A 52 29.98 32.82 -8.35
C LEU A 52 30.41 34.19 -8.90
N ASP A 53 30.29 35.27 -8.12
CA ASP A 53 30.78 36.60 -8.52
C ASP A 53 32.29 36.61 -8.75
N GLN A 54 33.05 35.93 -7.88
CA GLN A 54 34.51 35.85 -8.00
C GLN A 54 34.92 35.06 -9.24
N LEU A 55 34.25 33.95 -9.56
CA LEU A 55 34.49 33.17 -10.78
C LEU A 55 34.12 33.98 -12.04
N ALA A 56 33.00 34.69 -12.03
CA ALA A 56 32.61 35.56 -13.14
C ALA A 56 33.65 36.66 -13.38
N ALA A 57 34.12 37.31 -12.30
CA ALA A 57 35.18 38.30 -12.36
C ALA A 57 36.51 37.71 -12.90
N ALA A 58 36.85 36.48 -12.51
CA ALA A 58 38.02 35.78 -13.03
C ALA A 58 37.93 35.52 -14.54
N HIS A 59 36.77 35.12 -15.05
CA HIS A 59 36.52 34.98 -16.49
C HIS A 59 36.66 36.32 -17.24
N ILE A 60 36.05 37.39 -16.72
CA ILE A 60 36.13 38.73 -17.31
C ILE A 60 37.59 39.23 -17.32
N GLY A 61 38.32 39.07 -16.22
CA GLY A 61 39.73 39.46 -16.10
C GLY A 61 40.67 38.61 -16.96
N GLY A 62 40.32 37.34 -17.21
CA GLY A 62 41.06 36.42 -18.07
C GLY A 62 40.83 36.61 -19.57
N ARG A 63 39.83 37.42 -19.98
CA ARG A 63 39.33 37.51 -21.36
C ARG A 63 40.41 37.76 -22.42
N SER A 64 41.41 38.58 -22.12
CA SER A 64 42.50 38.88 -23.08
C SER A 64 43.39 37.68 -23.39
N ARG A 65 43.41 36.66 -22.51
CA ARG A 65 44.20 35.43 -22.62
C ARG A 65 43.38 34.22 -23.07
N ALA A 66 42.07 34.39 -23.28
CA ALA A 66 41.18 33.30 -23.63
C ALA A 66 41.25 33.01 -25.14
N HIS A 67 41.45 31.73 -25.48
CA HIS A 67 41.41 31.20 -26.83
C HIS A 67 40.55 29.93 -26.83
N ASP A 68 39.88 29.61 -27.93
CA ASP A 68 39.24 28.30 -28.10
C ASP A 68 40.26 27.20 -28.43
N ASP A 69 39.80 25.97 -28.61
CA ASP A 69 40.65 24.81 -28.94
C ASP A 69 41.37 24.95 -30.29
N ALA A 70 40.89 25.82 -31.18
CA ALA A 70 41.53 26.15 -32.45
C ALA A 70 42.52 27.33 -32.35
N GLY A 71 42.69 27.89 -31.15
CA GLY A 71 43.56 29.04 -30.89
C GLY A 71 42.93 30.39 -31.23
N ASN A 72 41.62 30.47 -31.51
CA ASN A 72 40.93 31.72 -31.82
C ASN A 72 40.61 32.51 -30.54
N GLN A 73 41.26 33.68 -30.41
CA GLN A 73 41.11 34.56 -29.25
C GLN A 73 39.72 35.17 -29.14
N THR A 74 39.10 35.58 -30.26
CA THR A 74 37.77 36.22 -30.22
C THR A 74 36.69 35.23 -29.82
N ALA A 75 36.78 33.99 -30.30
CA ALA A 75 35.89 32.91 -29.89
C ALA A 75 36.07 32.58 -28.40
N GLY A 76 37.31 32.41 -27.92
CA GLY A 76 37.59 32.19 -26.50
C GLY A 76 37.13 33.34 -25.60
N ALA A 77 37.33 34.59 -26.01
CA ALA A 77 36.86 35.76 -25.28
C ALA A 77 35.33 35.84 -25.21
N THR A 78 34.63 35.43 -26.26
CA THR A 78 33.16 35.35 -26.29
C THR A 78 32.67 34.27 -25.33
N ALA A 79 33.31 33.09 -25.33
CA ALA A 79 32.99 32.01 -24.41
C ALA A 79 33.22 32.41 -22.94
N ALA A 80 34.30 33.14 -22.64
CA ALA A 80 34.58 33.63 -21.29
C ALA A 80 33.52 34.63 -20.79
N LEU A 81 33.03 35.51 -21.67
CA LEU A 81 31.92 36.43 -21.32
C LEU A 81 30.62 35.67 -21.08
N ALA A 82 30.28 34.72 -21.97
CA ALA A 82 29.09 33.90 -21.80
C ALA A 82 29.12 33.12 -20.46
N ALA A 83 30.28 32.56 -20.10
CA ALA A 83 30.44 31.89 -18.80
C ALA A 83 30.22 32.85 -17.62
N ALA A 84 30.76 34.06 -17.68
CA ALA A 84 30.54 35.07 -16.64
C ALA A 84 29.06 35.50 -16.53
N ASP A 85 28.37 35.64 -17.65
CA ASP A 85 26.95 35.99 -17.68
C ASP A 85 26.08 34.88 -17.05
N GLU A 86 26.36 33.61 -17.35
CA GLU A 86 25.67 32.47 -16.71
C GLU A 86 25.95 32.40 -15.20
N LEU A 87 27.19 32.68 -14.76
CA LEU A 87 27.53 32.73 -13.34
C LEU A 87 26.80 33.86 -12.60
N HIS A 88 26.63 35.03 -13.23
CA HIS A 88 25.81 36.11 -12.66
C HIS A 88 24.31 35.76 -12.60
N GLN A 89 23.79 35.08 -13.63
CA GLN A 89 22.41 34.58 -13.63
C GLN A 89 22.19 33.57 -12.50
N ALA A 90 23.11 32.61 -12.34
CA ALA A 90 23.09 31.66 -11.23
C ALA A 90 23.17 32.37 -9.87
N GLY A 91 23.96 33.44 -9.77
CA GLY A 91 23.99 34.30 -8.59
C GLY A 91 22.63 34.91 -8.26
N THR A 92 21.93 35.45 -9.26
CA THR A 92 20.58 36.01 -9.08
C THR A 92 19.58 34.94 -8.60
N LEU A 93 19.72 33.70 -9.07
CA LEU A 93 18.90 32.58 -8.59
C LEU A 93 19.23 32.22 -7.13
N LEU A 94 20.50 32.29 -6.72
CA LEU A 94 20.89 32.09 -5.32
C LEU A 94 20.32 33.15 -4.39
N ASP A 95 20.13 34.38 -4.84
CA ASP A 95 19.44 35.41 -4.05
C ASP A 95 17.98 34.99 -3.78
N ALA A 96 17.29 34.45 -4.79
CA ALA A 96 15.94 33.90 -4.61
C ALA A 96 15.91 32.68 -3.68
N VAL A 97 16.94 31.80 -3.75
CA VAL A 97 17.08 30.68 -2.80
C VAL A 97 17.28 31.21 -1.38
N HIS A 98 18.15 32.20 -1.21
CA HIS A 98 18.42 32.85 0.08
C HIS A 98 17.13 33.38 0.71
N ASP A 99 16.32 34.13 -0.04
CA ASP A 99 15.03 34.66 0.42
C ASP A 99 14.05 33.57 0.86
N ARG A 100 14.03 32.42 0.17
CA ARG A 100 13.15 31.29 0.50
C ARG A 100 13.60 30.55 1.76
N VAL A 101 14.91 30.33 1.90
CA VAL A 101 15.47 29.71 3.11
C VAL A 101 15.28 30.63 4.32
N ASP A 102 15.37 31.95 4.15
CA ASP A 102 15.17 32.93 5.22
C ASP A 102 13.71 32.96 5.71
N GLN A 103 12.77 32.85 4.78
CA GLN A 103 11.35 32.63 5.10
C GLN A 103 11.14 31.30 5.84
N ALA A 104 11.75 30.21 5.38
CA ALA A 104 11.67 28.92 6.05
C ALA A 104 12.24 28.97 7.48
N MET A 105 13.38 29.64 7.68
CA MET A 105 13.97 29.87 9.00
C MET A 105 13.04 30.69 9.90
N SER A 106 12.40 31.73 9.35
CA SER A 106 11.41 32.55 10.08
C SER A 106 10.18 31.74 10.52
N HIS A 107 9.75 30.75 9.71
CA HIS A 107 8.69 29.82 10.10
C HIS A 107 9.18 28.80 11.14
N SER A 108 10.36 28.21 10.93
CA SER A 108 10.97 27.24 11.84
C SER A 108 11.17 27.82 13.24
N GLY A 109 11.63 29.07 13.35
CA GLY A 109 11.80 29.77 14.63
C GLY A 109 10.51 30.04 15.42
N ARG A 110 9.33 29.80 14.82
CA ARG A 110 8.03 29.89 15.50
C ARG A 110 7.54 28.54 16.02
N ILE A 111 8.20 27.44 15.66
CA ILE A 111 7.79 26.09 16.07
C ILE A 111 8.26 25.84 17.50
N ALA A 112 7.32 25.48 18.38
CA ALA A 112 7.62 24.94 19.70
C ALA A 112 7.59 23.41 19.61
N TRP A 113 8.76 22.79 19.45
CA TRP A 113 8.88 21.34 19.48
C TRP A 113 8.66 20.85 20.92
N HIS A 114 7.72 19.91 21.07
CA HIS A 114 7.47 19.20 22.32
C HIS A 114 8.01 17.77 22.20
N PRO A 115 8.32 17.09 23.33
CA PRO A 115 8.61 15.67 23.31
C PRO A 115 7.51 14.91 22.56
N ALA A 116 7.90 13.82 21.91
CA ALA A 116 6.92 12.94 21.29
C ALA A 116 5.84 12.61 22.35
N PRO A 117 4.54 12.89 22.08
CA PRO A 117 3.51 12.56 23.04
C PRO A 117 3.57 11.06 23.34
N GLU A 118 3.35 10.74 24.60
CA GLU A 118 3.31 9.35 25.06
C GLU A 118 2.33 8.56 24.19
N PRO A 119 2.67 7.30 23.85
CA PRO A 119 1.72 6.41 23.22
C PRO A 119 0.42 6.43 24.02
N LEU A 120 -0.71 6.54 23.35
CA LEU A 120 -2.01 6.43 24.02
C LEU A 120 -2.10 5.02 24.63
N ASP A 121 -1.80 4.92 25.92
CA ASP A 121 -1.97 3.68 26.67
C ASP A 121 -3.45 3.30 26.62
N GLY A 122 -3.74 2.18 25.95
CA GLY A 122 -5.09 1.61 25.84
C GLY A 122 -5.66 1.46 24.44
N GLY A 123 -4.96 1.88 23.38
CA GLY A 123 -5.35 1.57 21.99
C GLY A 123 -5.09 0.10 21.63
N VAL A 124 -6.04 -0.53 20.93
CA VAL A 124 -5.83 -1.88 20.34
C VAL A 124 -4.58 -1.84 19.46
N ARG A 125 -3.60 -2.69 19.75
CA ARG A 125 -2.38 -2.86 18.93
C ARG A 125 -2.59 -4.06 18.01
N ALA A 126 -2.22 -3.91 16.74
CA ALA A 126 -2.06 -5.04 15.84
C ALA A 126 -0.57 -5.36 15.71
N THR A 127 -0.21 -6.64 15.90
CA THR A 127 1.16 -7.12 15.73
C THR A 127 1.16 -8.30 14.76
N VAL A 128 2.08 -8.30 13.80
CA VAL A 128 2.30 -9.41 12.87
C VAL A 128 3.79 -9.64 12.64
N GLN A 129 4.15 -10.87 12.32
CA GLN A 129 5.50 -11.22 11.89
C GLN A 129 5.56 -11.36 10.37
N ALA A 130 6.53 -10.70 9.75
CA ALA A 130 6.80 -10.71 8.31
C ALA A 130 8.30 -10.99 8.08
N GLY A 131 8.64 -12.24 7.74
CA GLY A 131 10.04 -12.66 7.66
C GLY A 131 10.74 -12.54 9.01
N THR A 132 11.86 -11.82 9.06
CA THR A 132 12.59 -11.50 10.30
C THR A 132 11.99 -10.33 11.08
N LEU A 133 11.08 -9.55 10.48
CA LEU A 133 10.52 -8.35 11.09
C LEU A 133 9.24 -8.67 11.88
N THR A 134 9.13 -8.10 13.08
CA THR A 134 7.87 -7.99 13.83
C THR A 134 7.36 -6.57 13.69
N LEU A 135 6.20 -6.41 13.06
CA LEU A 135 5.54 -5.13 12.84
C LEU A 135 4.45 -4.96 13.89
N THR A 136 4.44 -3.84 14.60
CA THR A 136 3.38 -3.48 15.54
C THR A 136 2.83 -2.11 15.19
N VAL A 137 1.51 -1.97 15.11
CA VAL A 137 0.81 -0.71 14.77
C VAL A 137 -0.26 -0.42 15.79
N TRP A 138 -0.42 0.86 16.16
CA TRP A 138 -1.46 1.33 17.06
C TRP A 138 -2.00 2.71 16.67
N PRO A 139 -3.27 3.02 17.00
CA PRO A 139 -3.84 4.33 16.73
C PRO A 139 -3.04 5.46 17.39
N ASP A 140 -2.93 6.58 16.70
CA ASP A 140 -2.28 7.78 17.18
C ASP A 140 -3.18 9.01 16.99
N THR A 141 -2.81 10.13 17.60
CA THR A 141 -3.52 11.40 17.47
C THR A 141 -3.63 11.80 15.99
N PRO A 142 -4.85 11.94 15.45
CA PRO A 142 -5.06 12.35 14.06
C PRO A 142 -4.37 13.68 13.74
N LEU A 143 -3.92 13.83 12.49
CA LEU A 143 -3.28 15.06 12.02
C LEU A 143 -4.18 15.74 10.97
N GLY A 144 -4.86 16.81 11.36
CA GLY A 144 -5.88 17.43 10.51
C GLY A 144 -7.05 16.47 10.29
N GLU A 145 -7.38 16.20 9.03
CA GLU A 145 -8.43 15.24 8.65
C GLU A 145 -7.90 13.80 8.52
N HIS A 146 -6.58 13.60 8.61
CA HIS A 146 -5.94 12.31 8.41
C HIS A 146 -5.82 11.50 9.70
N GLN A 147 -6.25 10.24 9.62
CA GLN A 147 -6.05 9.27 10.68
C GLN A 147 -4.59 8.84 10.70
N ARG A 148 -3.97 8.95 11.88
CA ARG A 148 -2.54 8.68 12.08
C ARG A 148 -2.37 7.46 12.96
N TYR A 149 -1.37 6.66 12.64
CA TYR A 149 -0.99 5.47 13.38
C TYR A 149 0.50 5.54 13.70
N ALA A 150 0.85 5.08 14.88
CA ALA A 150 2.22 4.85 15.26
C ALA A 150 2.57 3.39 14.99
N TYR A 151 3.83 3.13 14.66
CA TYR A 151 4.32 1.79 14.39
C TYR A 151 5.69 1.55 15.02
N SER A 152 5.99 0.28 15.25
CA SER A 152 7.30 -0.23 15.67
C SER A 152 7.65 -1.42 14.81
N ILE A 153 8.88 -1.44 14.29
CA ILE A 153 9.44 -2.51 13.48
C ILE A 153 10.64 -3.05 14.24
N HIS A 154 10.57 -4.32 14.62
CA HIS A 154 11.62 -5.01 15.34
C HIS A 154 12.21 -6.13 14.48
N ASP A 155 13.51 -6.11 14.22
CA ASP A 155 14.21 -7.25 13.61
C ASP A 155 14.53 -8.29 14.67
N THR A 156 13.87 -9.44 14.58
CA THR A 156 14.07 -10.57 15.50
C THR A 156 15.44 -11.24 15.36
N ALA A 157 16.11 -11.07 14.22
CA ALA A 157 17.44 -11.63 13.97
C ALA A 157 18.55 -10.71 14.50
N ALA A 158 18.46 -9.40 14.22
CA ALA A 158 19.49 -8.43 14.60
C ALA A 158 19.23 -7.73 15.95
N GLY A 159 18.01 -7.82 16.49
CA GLY A 159 17.58 -7.12 17.70
C GLY A 159 17.41 -5.60 17.53
N GLN A 160 17.39 -5.10 16.29
CA GLN A 160 17.24 -3.69 15.97
C GLN A 160 15.77 -3.28 15.99
N THR A 161 15.47 -2.04 16.38
CA THR A 161 14.10 -1.53 16.43
C THR A 161 14.05 -0.13 15.85
N VAL A 162 13.02 0.17 15.07
CA VAL A 162 12.67 1.53 14.63
C VAL A 162 11.20 1.80 14.90
N GLU A 163 10.88 3.01 15.32
CA GLU A 163 9.51 3.46 15.53
C GLU A 163 9.21 4.67 14.64
N GLY A 164 7.96 4.78 14.20
CA GLY A 164 7.49 5.88 13.35
C GLY A 164 6.03 6.23 13.64
N ARG A 165 5.61 7.39 13.16
CA ARG A 165 4.27 7.98 13.41
C ARG A 165 3.68 8.66 12.18
N ASP A 166 4.28 8.40 11.04
CA ASP A 166 4.00 8.93 9.71
C ASP A 166 3.11 7.99 8.88
N LEU A 167 2.54 6.96 9.52
CA LEU A 167 1.56 6.07 8.90
C LEU A 167 0.17 6.72 8.89
N PHE A 168 -0.28 7.12 7.71
CA PHE A 168 -1.61 7.70 7.49
C PHE A 168 -2.46 6.79 6.61
N THR A 169 -3.70 6.52 7.02
CA THR A 169 -4.55 5.49 6.39
C THR A 169 -5.80 6.04 5.69
N GLY A 170 -6.01 7.36 5.73
CA GLY A 170 -7.10 8.04 5.01
C GLY A 170 -7.66 9.24 5.77
N THR A 171 -8.68 9.87 5.17
CA THR A 171 -9.47 10.97 5.76
C THR A 171 -10.78 10.43 6.33
N GLY A 172 -11.21 10.88 7.50
CA GLY A 172 -12.51 10.50 8.08
C GLY A 172 -12.42 9.58 9.30
N ALA A 173 -13.20 8.50 9.36
CA ALA A 173 -13.23 7.59 10.52
C ALA A 173 -11.93 6.77 10.66
N PRO A 174 -11.49 6.44 11.88
CA PRO A 174 -10.32 5.59 12.10
C PRO A 174 -10.52 4.21 11.47
N VAL A 175 -9.46 3.68 10.86
CA VAL A 175 -9.42 2.30 10.35
C VAL A 175 -9.01 1.34 11.45
N SER A 176 -9.19 0.04 11.24
CA SER A 176 -8.67 -0.94 12.20
C SER A 176 -7.13 -0.94 12.19
N PRO A 177 -6.46 -1.20 13.33
CA PRO A 177 -5.00 -1.35 13.37
C PRO A 177 -4.45 -2.38 12.37
N GLU A 178 -5.22 -3.42 12.04
CA GLU A 178 -4.86 -4.41 11.02
C GLU A 178 -4.90 -3.81 9.60
N ARG A 179 -5.82 -2.88 9.32
CA ARG A 179 -5.82 -2.13 8.06
C ARG A 179 -4.61 -1.21 7.98
N ALA A 180 -4.29 -0.51 9.07
CA ALA A 180 -3.07 0.31 9.15
C ALA A 180 -1.81 -0.54 8.95
N LEU A 181 -1.76 -1.75 9.51
CA LEU A 181 -0.64 -2.67 9.32
C LEU A 181 -0.43 -3.06 7.84
N ARG A 182 -1.52 -3.22 7.07
CA ARG A 182 -1.41 -3.48 5.62
C ARG A 182 -0.82 -2.30 4.87
N GLU A 183 -1.24 -1.08 5.21
CA GLU A 183 -0.65 0.12 4.63
C GLU A 183 0.86 0.20 4.95
N LEU A 184 1.27 -0.14 6.18
CA LEU A 184 2.69 -0.25 6.53
C LEU A 184 3.41 -1.31 5.68
N ALA A 185 2.81 -2.47 5.45
CA ALA A 185 3.37 -3.52 4.61
C ALA A 185 3.56 -3.09 3.14
N VAL A 186 2.65 -2.25 2.60
CA VAL A 186 2.81 -1.65 1.27
C VAL A 186 4.05 -0.76 1.22
N PHE A 187 4.25 0.11 2.20
CA PHE A 187 5.44 0.97 2.27
C PHE A 187 6.73 0.17 2.42
N LEU A 188 6.73 -0.89 3.23
CA LEU A 188 7.89 -1.76 3.40
C LEU A 188 8.22 -2.55 2.13
N SER A 189 7.21 -3.01 1.39
CA SER A 189 7.40 -3.66 0.08
C SER A 189 8.07 -2.70 -0.90
N ALA A 190 7.57 -1.46 -1.00
CA ALA A 190 8.13 -0.43 -1.86
C ALA A 190 9.58 -0.05 -1.46
N ALA A 191 9.89 -0.04 -0.16
CA ALA A 191 11.25 0.20 0.32
C ALA A 191 12.21 -0.95 -0.04
N GLY A 192 11.75 -2.20 0.07
CA GLY A 192 12.52 -3.38 -0.36
C GLY A 192 12.80 -3.37 -1.86
N GLU A 193 11.80 -3.02 -2.67
CA GLU A 193 11.95 -2.85 -4.12
C GLU A 193 12.92 -1.73 -4.49
N ALA A 194 12.81 -0.56 -3.84
CA ALA A 194 13.73 0.55 -4.02
C ALA A 194 15.18 0.16 -3.68
N ARG A 195 15.37 -0.63 -2.61
CA ARG A 195 16.68 -1.16 -2.23
C ARG A 195 17.23 -2.14 -3.26
N GLN A 196 16.39 -3.02 -3.80
CA GLN A 196 16.77 -3.92 -4.90
C GLN A 196 17.18 -3.12 -6.14
N TYR A 197 16.39 -2.11 -6.51
CA TYR A 197 16.68 -1.25 -7.65
C TYR A 197 18.02 -0.51 -7.51
N ALA A 198 18.32 0.03 -6.33
CA ALA A 198 19.60 0.71 -6.07
C ALA A 198 20.82 -0.22 -6.22
N ILE A 199 20.66 -1.52 -5.89
CA ILE A 199 21.69 -2.54 -6.09
C ILE A 199 21.88 -2.83 -7.59
N ASP A 200 20.76 -2.97 -8.33
CA ASP A 200 20.78 -3.29 -9.75
C ASP A 200 21.25 -2.11 -10.63
N TYR A 201 21.00 -0.87 -10.19
CA TYR A 201 21.31 0.37 -10.90
C TYR A 201 22.08 1.36 -10.02
N PRO A 202 23.40 1.15 -9.80
CA PRO A 202 24.21 2.02 -8.96
C PRO A 202 24.19 3.49 -9.43
N GLY A 203 23.85 4.40 -8.51
CA GLY A 203 23.81 5.85 -8.76
C GLY A 203 22.47 6.38 -9.30
N GLN A 204 21.47 5.52 -9.48
CA GLN A 204 20.09 5.94 -9.72
C GLN A 204 19.28 5.87 -8.42
N HIS A 205 18.46 6.88 -8.20
CA HIS A 205 17.63 7.01 -6.99
C HIS A 205 16.15 6.88 -7.34
N THR A 206 15.38 6.33 -6.41
CA THR A 206 13.91 6.23 -6.51
C THR A 206 13.24 7.00 -5.39
N ASP A 207 11.98 7.37 -5.56
CA ASP A 207 11.23 8.19 -4.60
C ASP A 207 11.10 7.53 -3.21
N ASN A 208 11.21 6.19 -3.13
CA ASN A 208 11.09 5.44 -1.88
C ASN A 208 12.45 5.19 -1.19
N GLU A 209 13.56 5.69 -1.74
CA GLU A 209 14.89 5.47 -1.19
C GLU A 209 15.12 6.30 0.09
N GLY A 210 15.33 5.62 1.21
CA GLY A 210 15.49 6.25 2.52
C GLY A 210 14.18 6.50 3.28
N ALA A 211 13.05 5.96 2.80
CA ALA A 211 11.80 5.96 3.56
C ALA A 211 11.91 5.19 4.89
N PHE A 212 12.77 4.15 4.92
CA PHE A 212 13.12 3.42 6.13
C PHE A 212 14.65 3.26 6.24
N PRO A 213 15.18 2.96 7.45
CA PRO A 213 16.58 2.59 7.61
C PRO A 213 17.00 1.46 6.68
N ASP A 214 18.25 1.48 6.22
CA ASP A 214 18.81 0.50 5.27
C ASP A 214 18.56 -0.95 5.70
N TRP A 215 18.66 -1.25 7.00
CA TRP A 215 18.44 -2.61 7.52
C TRP A 215 16.98 -3.07 7.39
N VAL A 216 16.00 -2.15 7.52
CA VAL A 216 14.58 -2.45 7.33
C VAL A 216 14.32 -2.74 5.86
N ALA A 217 14.81 -1.87 4.98
CA ALA A 217 14.67 -2.04 3.54
C ALA A 217 15.37 -3.32 3.05
N ASP A 218 16.53 -3.66 3.61
CA ASP A 218 17.25 -4.90 3.31
C ASP A 218 16.52 -6.15 3.82
N ALA A 219 15.85 -6.10 4.97
CA ALA A 219 15.02 -7.18 5.46
C ALA A 219 13.75 -7.34 4.59
N ALA A 220 13.09 -6.24 4.22
CA ALA A 220 11.94 -6.26 3.33
C ALA A 220 12.28 -6.84 1.94
N ARG A 221 13.45 -6.48 1.41
CA ARG A 221 14.00 -7.01 0.16
C ARG A 221 14.30 -8.52 0.22
N GLN A 222 14.69 -9.05 1.39
CA GLN A 222 15.01 -10.48 1.56
C GLN A 222 13.76 -11.36 1.59
N ASP A 223 12.65 -10.84 2.14
CA ASP A 223 11.40 -11.58 2.31
C ASP A 223 10.20 -10.91 1.61
N PRO A 224 10.26 -10.60 0.29
CA PRO A 224 9.21 -9.84 -0.38
C PRO A 224 7.85 -10.56 -0.35
N GLY A 225 7.86 -11.90 -0.35
CA GLY A 225 6.65 -12.71 -0.25
C GLY A 225 5.93 -12.59 1.09
N ALA A 226 6.65 -12.29 2.19
CA ALA A 226 6.03 -12.11 3.50
C ALA A 226 5.20 -10.82 3.56
N PHE A 227 5.68 -9.74 2.93
CA PHE A 227 4.95 -8.47 2.85
C PHE A 227 3.84 -8.52 1.81
N ALA A 228 4.07 -9.15 0.65
CA ALA A 228 3.02 -9.38 -0.35
C ALA A 228 1.85 -10.18 0.24
N ALA A 229 2.15 -11.23 1.02
CA ALA A 229 1.12 -11.96 1.74
C ALA A 229 0.33 -11.05 2.70
N LEU A 230 0.96 -10.12 3.42
CA LEU A 230 0.23 -9.18 4.29
C LEU A 230 -0.61 -8.16 3.52
N VAL A 231 -0.18 -7.76 2.33
CA VAL A 231 -0.93 -6.84 1.46
C VAL A 231 -2.14 -7.56 0.85
N ASP A 232 -1.94 -8.78 0.35
CA ASP A 232 -2.96 -9.61 -0.30
C ASP A 232 -3.93 -10.23 0.70
N HIS A 233 -3.51 -10.44 1.95
CA HIS A 233 -4.35 -11.03 2.99
C HIS A 233 -5.34 -9.98 3.50
N ASP A 234 -6.59 -10.07 3.08
CA ASP A 234 -7.69 -9.39 3.74
C ASP A 234 -7.94 -10.04 5.12
N PRO A 235 -7.64 -9.36 6.24
CA PRO A 235 -7.83 -9.92 7.56
C PRO A 235 -9.31 -9.93 7.98
N GLN A 236 -10.26 -9.50 7.13
CA GLN A 236 -11.65 -9.89 7.30
C GLN A 236 -11.86 -11.42 7.21
N THR A 237 -10.85 -12.16 6.73
CA THR A 237 -10.84 -13.64 6.70
C THR A 237 -10.11 -14.25 7.90
N SER A 238 -9.57 -13.46 8.84
CA SER A 238 -8.79 -14.01 9.97
C SER A 238 -8.97 -13.31 11.31
N ALA A 239 -9.73 -12.22 11.38
CA ALA A 239 -10.18 -11.62 12.64
C ALA A 239 -11.62 -12.03 12.96
N GLY A 240 -11.83 -13.30 13.32
CA GLY A 240 -12.81 -13.78 14.33
C GLY A 240 -14.27 -13.28 14.36
N GLY A 241 -14.76 -12.55 13.37
CA GLY A 241 -16.18 -12.23 13.19
C GLY A 241 -16.79 -13.30 12.31
N ARG A 242 -17.67 -14.13 12.87
CA ARG A 242 -18.39 -15.16 12.13
C ARG A 242 -19.24 -14.47 11.06
N ARG A 243 -18.79 -14.42 9.80
CA ARG A 243 -19.55 -13.84 8.69
C ARG A 243 -20.72 -14.75 8.35
N TRP A 244 -21.89 -14.17 8.11
CA TRP A 244 -23.13 -14.87 7.82
C TRP A 244 -23.57 -14.60 6.39
N ILE A 245 -23.90 -15.65 5.65
CA ILE A 245 -24.52 -15.54 4.34
C ILE A 245 -26.01 -15.83 4.46
N SER A 246 -26.85 -15.08 3.73
CA SER A 246 -28.27 -15.41 3.64
C SER A 246 -28.44 -16.67 2.79
N VAL A 247 -29.08 -17.69 3.36
CA VAL A 247 -29.48 -18.90 2.64
C VAL A 247 -30.83 -18.67 1.98
N VAL A 248 -31.79 -18.15 2.75
CA VAL A 248 -33.12 -17.83 2.25
C VAL A 248 -33.75 -16.74 3.11
N PHE A 249 -34.44 -15.83 2.45
CA PHE A 249 -35.25 -14.79 3.06
C PHE A 249 -36.68 -14.88 2.53
N LEU A 250 -37.63 -15.11 3.41
CA LEU A 250 -39.05 -15.25 3.10
C LEU A 250 -39.83 -14.09 3.71
N GLN A 251 -40.85 -13.62 2.97
CA GLN A 251 -41.78 -12.59 3.40
C GLN A 251 -43.20 -12.93 2.96
N GLY A 252 -44.19 -12.38 3.67
CA GLY A 252 -45.61 -12.56 3.32
C GLY A 252 -46.04 -14.01 3.47
N GLU A 253 -46.82 -14.53 2.52
CA GLU A 253 -47.43 -15.87 2.63
C GLU A 253 -46.42 -17.00 2.84
N ASP A 254 -45.22 -16.90 2.24
CA ASP A 254 -44.17 -17.91 2.41
C ASP A 254 -43.53 -17.84 3.81
N ALA A 255 -43.43 -16.65 4.40
CA ALA A 255 -42.99 -16.49 5.78
C ALA A 255 -44.06 -16.97 6.77
N ASP A 256 -45.34 -16.67 6.50
CA ASP A 256 -46.46 -17.06 7.37
C ASP A 256 -46.53 -18.58 7.55
N ARG A 257 -46.33 -19.35 6.46
CA ARG A 257 -46.25 -20.82 6.53
C ARG A 257 -45.13 -21.32 7.45
N VAL A 258 -43.98 -20.66 7.41
CA VAL A 258 -42.84 -21.02 8.27
C VAL A 258 -43.07 -20.59 9.71
N LEU A 259 -43.70 -19.43 9.93
CA LEU A 259 -44.09 -18.95 11.25
C LEU A 259 -45.10 -19.91 11.91
N ASP A 260 -46.07 -20.45 11.16
CA ASP A 260 -46.98 -21.49 11.64
C ASP A 260 -46.24 -22.77 12.06
N VAL A 261 -45.20 -23.17 11.32
CA VAL A 261 -44.34 -24.31 11.69
C VAL A 261 -43.53 -24.01 12.96
N ILE A 262 -43.01 -22.79 13.10
CA ILE A 262 -42.30 -22.37 14.32
C ILE A 262 -43.21 -22.43 15.54
N ASP A 263 -44.45 -21.95 15.42
CA ASP A 263 -45.42 -21.94 16.52
C ASP A 263 -45.92 -23.36 16.87
N ARG A 264 -46.05 -24.25 15.87
CA ARG A 264 -46.55 -25.63 16.07
C ARG A 264 -45.46 -26.61 16.53
N ASP A 265 -44.32 -26.61 15.85
CA ASP A 265 -43.28 -27.65 15.92
C ASP A 265 -41.91 -27.12 16.38
N GLY A 266 -41.81 -25.81 16.66
CA GLY A 266 -40.61 -25.17 17.18
C GLY A 266 -39.60 -24.73 16.10
N THR A 267 -38.68 -23.86 16.50
CA THR A 267 -37.67 -23.25 15.61
C THR A 267 -36.69 -24.25 15.02
N GLU A 268 -36.44 -25.37 15.70
CA GLU A 268 -35.53 -26.40 15.19
C GLU A 268 -36.08 -27.12 13.95
N THR A 269 -37.39 -27.32 13.90
CA THR A 269 -38.08 -27.93 12.76
C THR A 269 -38.02 -26.98 11.56
N ALA A 270 -38.29 -25.69 11.80
CA ALA A 270 -38.18 -24.66 10.77
C ALA A 270 -36.75 -24.51 10.22
N ILE A 271 -35.72 -24.56 11.07
CA ILE A 271 -34.32 -24.54 10.60
C ILE A 271 -34.01 -25.74 9.71
N LYS A 272 -34.49 -26.95 10.08
CA LYS A 272 -34.29 -28.15 9.27
C LYS A 272 -34.96 -28.04 7.90
N ASP A 273 -36.19 -27.55 7.86
CA ASP A 273 -36.93 -27.39 6.59
C ASP A 273 -36.28 -26.34 5.69
N LEU A 274 -35.83 -25.22 6.27
CA LEU A 274 -35.17 -24.14 5.53
C LEU A 274 -33.74 -24.49 5.10
N ALA A 275 -33.05 -25.39 5.81
CA ALA A 275 -31.73 -25.87 5.40
C ALA A 275 -31.75 -26.58 4.05
N GLY A 276 -32.92 -27.05 3.59
CA GLY A 276 -33.08 -27.60 2.23
C GLY A 276 -32.91 -26.58 1.10
N TYR A 277 -32.90 -25.27 1.40
CA TYR A 277 -32.58 -24.21 0.44
C TYR A 277 -31.07 -23.92 0.35
N ASP A 278 -30.25 -24.59 1.16
CA ASP A 278 -28.80 -24.45 1.13
C ASP A 278 -28.16 -25.47 0.17
N PHE A 279 -27.69 -24.97 -0.97
CA PHE A 279 -27.02 -25.75 -2.02
C PHE A 279 -25.49 -25.70 -1.91
N GLY A 280 -24.94 -25.38 -0.72
CA GLY A 280 -23.50 -25.37 -0.49
C GLY A 280 -22.84 -24.17 -1.18
N ASP A 281 -21.87 -24.44 -2.06
CA ASP A 281 -21.06 -23.41 -2.74
C ASP A 281 -21.90 -22.50 -3.65
N GLU A 282 -22.97 -23.03 -4.27
CA GLU A 282 -23.87 -22.23 -5.11
C GLU A 282 -24.58 -21.14 -4.29
N THR A 283 -24.99 -21.47 -3.05
CA THR A 283 -25.59 -20.53 -2.11
C THR A 283 -24.57 -19.50 -1.62
N VAL A 284 -23.31 -19.90 -1.39
CA VAL A 284 -22.23 -18.96 -1.04
C VAL A 284 -22.04 -17.94 -2.17
N GLN A 285 -21.87 -18.42 -3.40
CA GLN A 285 -21.60 -17.59 -4.55
C GLN A 285 -22.76 -16.62 -4.83
N ALA A 286 -24.01 -17.11 -4.77
CA ALA A 286 -25.18 -16.27 -4.94
C ALA A 286 -25.29 -15.18 -3.86
N ALA A 287 -24.98 -15.50 -2.60
CA ALA A 287 -24.99 -14.52 -1.52
C ALA A 287 -23.90 -13.44 -1.70
N LEU A 288 -22.70 -13.82 -2.14
CA LEU A 288 -21.61 -12.89 -2.45
C LEU A 288 -21.96 -11.98 -3.63
N GLU A 289 -22.50 -12.53 -4.71
CA GLU A 289 -22.91 -11.77 -5.91
C GLU A 289 -24.01 -10.76 -5.61
N ASN A 290 -24.96 -11.11 -4.73
CA ASN A 290 -26.08 -10.23 -4.37
C ASN A 290 -25.80 -9.36 -3.13
N GLY A 291 -24.63 -9.49 -2.51
CA GLY A 291 -24.24 -8.72 -1.32
C GLY A 291 -24.99 -9.10 -0.04
N TYR A 292 -25.57 -10.29 0.05
CA TYR A 292 -26.27 -10.80 1.24
C TYR A 292 -25.31 -11.47 2.23
N VAL A 293 -24.25 -10.73 2.57
CA VAL A 293 -23.21 -11.13 3.51
C VAL A 293 -23.20 -10.13 4.66
N TYR A 294 -23.23 -10.66 5.88
CA TYR A 294 -23.40 -9.86 7.09
C TYR A 294 -22.33 -10.24 8.11
N ASP A 295 -21.85 -9.24 8.86
CA ASP A 295 -20.90 -9.48 9.96
C ASP A 295 -21.60 -10.06 11.21
N GLU A 296 -22.90 -9.80 11.37
CA GLU A 296 -23.79 -10.37 12.40
C GLU A 296 -25.16 -10.66 11.76
N PRO A 297 -25.93 -11.68 12.19
CA PRO A 297 -27.26 -11.93 11.64
C PRO A 297 -28.13 -10.67 11.74
N PRO A 298 -28.70 -10.18 10.63
CA PRO A 298 -29.52 -8.98 10.67
C PRO A 298 -30.73 -9.26 11.57
N SER A 299 -30.85 -8.51 12.65
CA SER A 299 -31.96 -8.59 13.59
C SER A 299 -32.41 -7.18 14.01
N GLY A 300 -33.67 -6.86 13.76
CA GLY A 300 -34.35 -5.68 14.27
C GLY A 300 -34.84 -5.86 15.73
N PRO A 301 -35.32 -4.79 16.38
CA PRO A 301 -35.70 -4.81 17.81
C PRO A 301 -36.83 -5.78 18.19
N LEU A 302 -37.61 -6.24 17.22
CA LEU A 302 -38.74 -7.16 17.40
C LEU A 302 -38.48 -8.55 16.82
N ASP A 303 -37.29 -8.75 16.26
CA ASP A 303 -36.92 -10.01 15.64
C ASP A 303 -36.46 -10.98 16.72
N ARG A 304 -36.82 -12.25 16.56
CA ARG A 304 -36.37 -13.35 17.39
C ARG A 304 -35.30 -14.11 16.65
N VAL A 305 -34.28 -14.55 17.38
CA VAL A 305 -33.16 -15.31 16.82
C VAL A 305 -33.11 -16.68 17.46
N ALA A 306 -32.99 -17.72 16.64
CA ALA A 306 -32.73 -19.09 17.06
C ALA A 306 -31.50 -19.62 16.31
N VAL A 307 -30.62 -20.33 17.00
CA VAL A 307 -29.38 -20.86 16.42
C VAL A 307 -29.36 -22.37 16.55
N LYS A 308 -29.02 -23.07 15.46
CA LYS A 308 -28.80 -24.51 15.45
C LYS A 308 -27.68 -24.86 14.49
N ASP A 309 -26.66 -25.53 14.99
CA ASP A 309 -25.45 -25.90 14.25
C ASP A 309 -24.77 -24.68 13.60
N THR A 310 -24.65 -24.65 12.27
CA THR A 310 -24.08 -23.53 11.52
C THR A 310 -25.11 -22.46 11.14
N TYR A 311 -26.39 -22.70 11.44
CA TYR A 311 -27.49 -21.83 11.01
C TYR A 311 -28.01 -20.91 12.11
N ALA A 312 -28.34 -19.68 11.70
CA ALA A 312 -29.11 -18.73 12.49
C ALA A 312 -30.43 -18.41 11.76
N LEU A 313 -31.53 -18.58 12.47
CA LEU A 313 -32.87 -18.22 12.04
C LEU A 313 -33.26 -16.89 12.71
N THR A 314 -33.44 -15.85 11.91
CA THR A 314 -34.07 -14.60 12.36
C THR A 314 -35.51 -14.59 11.88
N TYR A 315 -36.47 -14.36 12.77
CA TYR A 315 -37.88 -14.30 12.40
C TYR A 315 -38.66 -13.25 13.19
N ASN A 316 -39.66 -12.66 12.55
CA ASN A 316 -40.54 -11.70 13.17
C ASN A 316 -42.00 -12.02 12.86
N PRO A 317 -42.76 -12.55 13.85
CA PRO A 317 -44.18 -12.86 13.67
C PRO A 317 -45.06 -11.62 13.41
N PHE A 318 -44.62 -10.42 13.83
CA PHE A 318 -45.39 -9.19 13.67
C PHE A 318 -45.18 -8.54 12.29
N LEU A 319 -43.97 -8.67 11.73
CA LEU A 319 -43.61 -8.11 10.43
C LEU A 319 -43.67 -9.16 9.29
N GLY A 320 -43.97 -10.42 9.60
CA GLY A 320 -44.20 -11.48 8.61
C GLY A 320 -42.97 -11.81 7.77
N HIS A 321 -41.80 -11.93 8.40
CA HIS A 321 -40.57 -12.33 7.70
C HIS A 321 -39.77 -13.40 8.47
N VAL A 322 -39.06 -14.22 7.71
CA VAL A 322 -38.16 -15.27 8.21
C VAL A 322 -36.89 -15.29 7.34
N SER A 323 -35.73 -15.29 7.99
CA SER A 323 -34.42 -15.38 7.35
C SER A 323 -33.62 -16.54 7.94
N LEU A 324 -33.13 -17.43 7.09
CA LEU A 324 -32.10 -18.39 7.47
C LEU A 324 -30.74 -17.90 6.98
N LEU A 325 -29.76 -17.91 7.86
CA LEU A 325 -28.38 -17.58 7.57
C LEU A 325 -27.45 -18.74 7.93
N ARG A 326 -26.39 -18.92 7.15
CA ARG A 326 -25.30 -19.88 7.44
C ARG A 326 -24.01 -19.11 7.73
N ALA A 327 -23.21 -19.60 8.68
CA ALA A 327 -21.86 -19.09 8.85
C ALA A 327 -20.97 -19.46 7.64
N HIS A 328 -20.35 -18.46 7.02
CA HIS A 328 -19.68 -18.54 5.71
C HIS A 328 -18.69 -19.71 5.59
N ASP A 329 -17.86 -19.94 6.61
CA ASP A 329 -16.80 -20.96 6.57
C ASP A 329 -17.17 -22.28 7.26
N ALA A 330 -18.43 -22.46 7.66
CA ALA A 330 -18.85 -23.60 8.47
C ALA A 330 -19.69 -24.61 7.66
N VAL A 331 -19.21 -25.85 7.61
CA VAL A 331 -19.88 -26.98 6.95
C VAL A 331 -21.08 -27.43 7.79
N PRO A 332 -22.32 -27.43 7.24
CA PRO A 332 -23.50 -27.91 7.96
C PRO A 332 -23.44 -29.42 8.24
N ASP A 333 -24.06 -29.85 9.34
CA ASP A 333 -24.27 -31.27 9.63
C ASP A 333 -25.07 -31.97 8.50
N GLU A 334 -24.52 -33.07 7.97
CA GLU A 334 -25.10 -33.86 6.87
C GLU A 334 -26.50 -34.39 7.21
N GLY A 335 -26.77 -34.68 8.49
CA GLY A 335 -28.09 -35.14 8.95
C GLY A 335 -29.17 -34.05 8.87
N LEU A 336 -28.76 -32.78 8.82
CA LEU A 336 -29.62 -31.60 8.74
C LEU A 336 -29.97 -31.26 7.28
N LEU A 337 -29.06 -31.57 6.35
CA LEU A 337 -29.22 -31.38 4.90
C LEU A 337 -30.05 -32.50 4.22
N GLY A 338 -30.41 -33.57 4.93
CA GLY A 338 -31.27 -34.64 4.41
C GLY A 338 -30.67 -35.45 3.26
N ILE A 339 -29.34 -35.50 3.15
CA ILE A 339 -28.62 -36.18 2.07
C ILE A 339 -28.68 -37.70 2.28
N ASP A 340 -29.64 -38.38 1.66
CA ASP A 340 -29.63 -39.84 1.53
C ASP A 340 -28.61 -40.24 0.44
N THR A 341 -27.36 -40.47 0.86
CA THR A 341 -26.21 -40.82 0.01
C THR A 341 -26.41 -42.12 -0.80
N THR A 342 -27.51 -42.86 -0.63
CA THR A 342 -27.82 -44.08 -1.38
C THR A 342 -28.45 -43.85 -2.77
N ALA A 343 -28.79 -42.60 -3.13
CA ALA A 343 -29.34 -42.26 -4.45
C ALA A 343 -28.27 -41.95 -5.51
N LEU A 344 -27.11 -41.43 -5.12
CA LEU A 344 -26.01 -41.08 -6.05
C LEU A 344 -25.28 -42.31 -6.61
N ALA A 345 -25.34 -43.46 -5.92
CA ALA A 345 -24.66 -44.69 -6.35
C ALA A 345 -25.37 -45.44 -7.49
N ARG A 346 -26.67 -45.17 -7.74
CA ARG A 346 -27.48 -45.92 -8.74
C ARG A 346 -27.50 -45.30 -10.13
N SER A 347 -26.99 -44.08 -10.30
CA SER A 347 -26.89 -43.40 -11.60
C SER A 347 -25.57 -43.67 -12.34
N VAL A 348 -24.53 -44.13 -11.64
CA VAL A 348 -23.19 -44.37 -12.21
C VAL A 348 -23.05 -45.76 -12.87
N GLU A 349 -23.94 -46.71 -12.59
CA GLU A 349 -23.82 -48.11 -13.08
C GLU A 349 -24.50 -48.42 -14.42
N ARG A 350 -25.12 -47.45 -15.11
CA ARG A 350 -25.77 -47.71 -16.42
C ARG A 350 -25.38 -46.74 -17.52
N THR A 351 -24.09 -46.72 -17.87
CA THR A 351 -23.68 -46.58 -19.29
C THR A 351 -22.20 -46.92 -19.48
N ALA A 352 -21.93 -48.17 -19.82
CA ALA A 352 -20.87 -48.59 -20.74
C ALA A 352 -21.54 -49.55 -21.75
N PRO A 353 -21.17 -49.63 -23.05
CA PRO A 353 -19.81 -49.97 -23.52
C PRO A 353 -19.45 -49.22 -24.85
N ALA A 354 -18.37 -49.41 -25.64
CA ALA A 354 -17.14 -50.20 -25.64
C ALA A 354 -16.11 -49.56 -26.62
N ARG A 355 -14.84 -49.87 -26.37
CA ARG A 355 -13.56 -49.67 -27.09
C ARG A 355 -13.59 -49.45 -28.62
N ALA A 356 -12.75 -48.52 -29.08
CA ALA A 356 -11.80 -48.71 -30.19
C ALA A 356 -10.61 -47.73 -30.06
N ALA A 357 -9.44 -48.17 -30.50
CA ALA A 357 -8.12 -47.59 -30.24
C ALA A 357 -7.67 -46.54 -31.27
N GLY A 358 -6.68 -45.72 -30.88
CA GLY A 358 -5.66 -45.21 -31.82
C GLY A 358 -5.52 -43.69 -31.95
N ALA A 359 -4.49 -43.16 -31.28
CA ALA A 359 -3.52 -42.13 -31.71
C ALA A 359 -3.98 -40.79 -32.33
N GLY A 360 -3.37 -39.71 -31.82
CA GLY A 360 -3.09 -38.49 -32.60
C GLY A 360 -3.68 -37.21 -32.02
N ALA A 361 -2.96 -36.59 -31.09
CA ALA A 361 -3.19 -35.19 -30.72
C ALA A 361 -2.92 -34.28 -31.93
N THR A 362 -3.93 -33.54 -32.36
CA THR A 362 -3.83 -32.31 -33.18
C THR A 362 -5.05 -31.46 -32.82
N ASP A 363 -4.84 -30.40 -32.06
CA ASP A 363 -4.68 -29.02 -32.57
C ASP A 363 -6.03 -28.41 -33.02
N TRP A 364 -6.66 -27.69 -32.10
CA TRP A 364 -7.99 -27.09 -32.24
C TRP A 364 -7.97 -25.79 -33.06
N PHE A 365 -6.79 -25.25 -33.39
CA PHE A 365 -6.66 -24.07 -34.26
C PHE A 365 -6.49 -24.43 -35.74
N ALA A 366 -7.40 -25.26 -36.30
CA ALA A 366 -7.67 -25.33 -37.73
C ALA A 366 -9.00 -26.10 -37.95
N ARG A 367 -10.03 -25.62 -38.67
CA ARG A 367 -10.10 -24.79 -39.89
C ARG A 367 -11.56 -24.44 -40.11
N ARG A 368 -11.84 -23.43 -40.95
CA ARG A 368 -12.65 -23.60 -42.17
C ARG A 368 -12.32 -22.52 -43.21
N PRO A 369 -11.89 -22.90 -44.43
CA PRO A 369 -11.92 -22.03 -45.60
C PRO A 369 -12.98 -22.48 -46.62
N GLY A 370 -13.55 -21.50 -47.31
CA GLY A 370 -14.42 -21.63 -48.49
C GLY A 370 -15.58 -20.63 -48.39
N ALA A 371 -15.75 -19.60 -49.24
CA ALA A 371 -15.29 -19.46 -50.61
C ALA A 371 -15.21 -17.98 -51.06
N SER A 372 -14.25 -17.74 -51.97
CA SER A 372 -14.23 -16.82 -53.13
C SER A 372 -14.51 -15.31 -52.94
N ALA A 373 -13.88 -14.39 -53.68
CA ALA A 373 -12.76 -14.36 -54.61
C ALA A 373 -12.57 -12.88 -55.05
N SER A 374 -11.42 -12.60 -55.69
CA SER A 374 -11.04 -11.40 -56.45
C SER A 374 -10.80 -10.12 -55.64
N SER A 375 -9.54 -9.76 -55.37
CA SER A 375 -8.61 -9.07 -56.29
C SER A 375 -9.15 -7.67 -56.68
N GLY A 376 -8.45 -6.57 -56.51
CA GLY A 376 -7.06 -6.36 -56.12
C GLY A 376 -6.67 -4.94 -56.53
N ARG A 377 -5.47 -4.55 -56.08
CA ARG A 377 -4.74 -3.31 -56.41
C ARG A 377 -5.39 -2.04 -55.83
N GLY A 378 -4.67 -1.18 -55.13
CA GLY A 378 -3.22 -1.03 -54.99
C GLY A 378 -2.90 0.47 -55.00
N VAL A 379 -1.70 0.79 -54.49
CA VAL A 379 -1.02 2.10 -54.59
C VAL A 379 -1.62 3.13 -53.62
N ALA A 380 -1.04 3.29 -52.44
CA ALA A 380 0.08 4.19 -52.16
C ALA A 380 -0.21 5.65 -52.56
N LEU A 381 -0.32 6.51 -51.55
CA LEU A 381 0.61 7.61 -51.30
C LEU A 381 0.61 7.91 -49.80
#